data_AF-A0A1A8N586-F1
#
_entry.id   AF-A0A1A8N586-F1
#
_cell.length_a   1.000
_cell.length_b   1.000
_cell.length_c   1.000
_cell.angle_alpha   90.00
_cell.angle_beta   90.00
_cell.angle_gamma   90.00
#
_symmetry.space_group_name_H-M   'P 1'
#
loop_
_entity.id
_entity.type
_entity.pdbx_description
1 polymer ?
#
loop_
_entity_poly.entity_id
_entity_poly.type
_entity_poly.pdbx_seq_one_letter_code
_entity_poly.pdbx_strand_id
1 'polypeptide(L)'
;CVQRESCLSEPESLCVLNAIIDVAVPVSLCSFHAARCHGDPLLYMNEGACNPADITKLEWARFRAKMSSKSSAQLPCNLDTCYDWETCSASKKCQCKAARECPRTGEHMFCVKLTAQMTRSLTLCSTAALKCINQPFEILHEGDCSAGS
;
A
#
# COMPACT_ATOMS: atom_id res chain seq x y z
N CYS A 1 24.57 2.27 -0.13
CA CYS A 1 23.65 3.19 0.57
C CYS A 1 24.41 4.41 1.04
N VAL A 2 23.83 5.61 0.96
CA VAL A 2 24.39 6.81 1.61
C VAL A 2 24.05 6.79 3.11
N GLN A 3 24.80 7.54 3.92
CA GLN A 3 24.46 7.76 5.34
C GLN A 3 23.20 8.62 5.44
N ARG A 4 22.35 8.37 6.44
CA ARG A 4 21.06 9.09 6.59
C ARG A 4 21.30 10.56 6.92
N GLU A 5 22.32 10.81 7.73
CA GLU A 5 22.72 12.10 8.25
C GLU A 5 23.16 13.05 7.12
N SER A 6 23.67 12.51 6.01
CA SER A 6 24.07 13.27 4.83
C SER A 6 22.91 13.92 4.09
N CYS A 7 21.67 13.53 4.37
CA CYS A 7 20.46 14.03 3.70
C CYS A 7 19.68 15.07 4.52
N LEU A 8 20.12 15.39 5.74
CA LEU A 8 19.35 16.21 6.69
C LEU A 8 19.20 17.68 6.28
N SER A 9 20.12 18.20 5.46
CA SER A 9 20.06 19.58 4.94
C SER A 9 19.16 19.73 3.71
N GLU A 10 18.73 18.61 3.10
CA GLU A 10 17.95 18.64 1.88
C GLU A 10 16.48 19.00 2.17
N PRO A 11 15.85 19.82 1.31
CA PRO A 11 14.48 20.23 1.51
C PRO A 11 13.51 19.05 1.40
N GLU A 12 12.49 19.08 2.26
CA GLU A 12 11.37 18.15 2.21
C GLU A 12 10.62 18.28 0.89
N SER A 13 10.40 17.15 0.22
CA SER A 13 9.82 17.11 -1.13
C SER A 13 8.86 15.94 -1.33
N LEU A 14 8.78 15.03 -0.35
CA LEU A 14 7.92 13.85 -0.39
C LEU A 14 7.11 13.74 0.89
N CYS A 15 5.92 13.17 0.77
CA CYS A 15 5.15 12.65 1.88
C CYS A 15 5.21 11.12 1.85
N VAL A 16 5.60 10.53 2.98
CA VAL A 16 5.74 9.08 3.15
C VAL A 16 5.04 8.61 4.41
N LEU A 17 4.50 7.40 4.40
CA LEU A 17 4.02 6.75 5.61
C LEU A 17 5.20 6.09 6.31
N ASN A 18 5.43 6.44 7.57
CA ASN A 18 6.28 5.65 8.45
C ASN A 18 5.44 4.52 9.07
N ALA A 19 5.66 3.28 8.61
CA ALA A 19 4.83 2.14 9.02
C ALA A 19 5.07 1.69 10.48
N ILE A 20 6.14 2.15 11.15
CA ILE A 20 6.40 1.81 12.56
C ILE A 20 5.49 2.62 13.48
N ILE A 21 5.38 3.92 13.23
CA ILE A 21 4.60 4.84 14.09
C ILE A 21 3.24 5.19 13.49
N ASP A 22 2.93 4.68 12.30
CA ASP A 22 1.65 4.82 11.62
C ASP A 22 1.24 6.27 11.29
N VAL A 23 2.22 7.10 10.90
CA VAL A 23 2.06 8.53 10.61
C VAL A 23 2.69 8.91 9.28
N ALA A 24 2.03 9.79 8.54
CA ALA A 24 2.58 10.43 7.36
C ALA A 24 3.57 11.52 7.76
N VAL A 25 4.81 11.41 7.28
CA VAL A 25 5.91 12.33 7.60
C VAL A 25 6.47 12.94 6.32
N PRO A 26 6.77 14.24 6.32
CA PRO A 26 7.50 14.85 5.22
C PRO A 26 8.97 14.42 5.27
N VAL A 27 9.54 14.13 4.10
CA VAL A 27 10.96 13.77 3.96
C VAL A 27 11.53 14.37 2.67
N SER A 28 12.85 14.55 2.63
CA SER A 28 13.54 14.86 1.38
C SER A 28 13.68 13.61 0.51
N LEU A 29 13.88 13.82 -0.80
CA LEU A 29 14.17 12.74 -1.74
C LEU A 29 15.42 11.94 -1.34
N CYS A 30 16.48 12.62 -0.89
CA CYS A 30 17.70 11.98 -0.38
C CYS A 30 17.40 11.09 0.83
N SER A 31 16.70 11.63 1.84
CA SER A 31 16.36 10.89 3.05
C SER A 31 15.51 9.66 2.76
N PHE A 32 14.56 9.77 1.83
CA PHE A 32 13.73 8.64 1.41
C PHE A 32 14.57 7.53 0.74
N HIS A 33 15.47 7.87 -0.18
CA HIS A 33 16.34 6.89 -0.81
C HIS A 33 17.34 6.26 0.17
N ALA A 34 17.91 7.05 1.09
CA ALA A 34 18.78 6.55 2.14
C ALA A 34 18.03 5.54 3.01
N ALA A 35 16.85 5.92 3.53
CA ALA A 35 16.00 5.08 4.36
C ALA A 35 15.64 3.76 3.67
N ARG A 36 15.19 3.80 2.42
CA ARG A 36 14.87 2.60 1.63
C ARG A 36 16.08 1.69 1.45
N CYS A 37 17.26 2.25 1.21
CA CYS A 37 18.48 1.47 1.03
C CYS A 37 18.89 0.72 2.30
N HIS A 38 18.61 1.31 3.47
CA HIS A 38 18.86 0.69 4.77
C HIS A 38 17.71 -0.19 5.28
N GLY A 39 16.64 -0.35 4.48
CA GLY A 39 15.49 -1.20 4.83
C GLY A 39 14.50 -0.58 5.80
N ASP A 40 14.49 0.76 5.95
CA ASP A 40 13.50 1.43 6.77
C ASP A 40 12.09 1.24 6.16
N PRO A 41 11.06 0.96 6.98
CA PRO A 41 9.71 0.65 6.50
C PRO A 41 8.93 1.94 6.18
N LEU A 42 9.44 2.72 5.23
CA LEU A 42 8.80 3.92 4.68
C LEU A 42 8.09 3.59 3.37
N LEU A 43 6.83 3.98 3.26
CA LEU A 43 6.05 3.83 2.04
C LEU A 43 5.78 5.18 1.40
N TYR A 44 6.06 5.28 0.10
CA TYR A 44 5.73 6.45 -0.69
C TYR A 44 4.21 6.70 -0.72
N MET A 45 3.79 7.96 -0.49
CA MET A 45 2.39 8.39 -0.63
C MET A 45 2.22 9.40 -1.77
N ASN A 46 3.03 10.47 -1.79
CA ASN A 46 3.03 11.48 -2.83
C ASN A 46 4.26 12.39 -2.79
N GLU A 47 4.50 13.09 -3.89
CA GLU A 47 5.33 14.28 -3.92
C GLU A 47 4.64 15.46 -3.21
N GLY A 48 5.44 16.32 -2.56
CA GLY A 48 5.00 17.49 -1.82
C GLY A 48 4.69 17.24 -0.35
N ALA A 49 4.04 18.23 0.28
CA ALA A 49 3.71 18.20 1.70
C ALA A 49 2.73 17.06 2.05
N CYS A 50 2.82 16.56 3.28
CA CYS A 50 1.78 15.71 3.84
C CYS A 50 0.53 16.52 4.15
N ASN A 51 -0.62 16.04 3.68
CA ASN A 51 -1.91 16.62 4.04
C ASN A 51 -2.59 15.75 5.10
N PRO A 52 -2.55 16.11 6.40
CA PRO A 52 -3.18 15.32 7.45
C PRO A 52 -4.71 15.29 7.34
N ALA A 53 -5.32 16.22 6.59
CA ALA A 53 -6.77 16.22 6.35
C ALA A 53 -7.21 15.23 5.27
N ASP A 54 -6.28 14.66 4.48
CA ASP A 54 -6.59 13.62 3.50
C ASP A 54 -6.63 12.24 4.17
N ILE A 55 -7.67 12.04 4.98
CA ILE A 55 -7.88 10.82 5.77
C ILE A 55 -7.93 9.59 4.86
N THR A 56 -8.59 9.68 3.71
CA THR A 56 -8.72 8.57 2.75
C THR A 56 -7.36 8.09 2.26
N LYS A 57 -6.45 9.01 1.92
CA LYS A 57 -5.10 8.67 1.48
C LYS A 57 -4.26 8.08 2.59
N LEU A 58 -4.40 8.59 3.81
CA LEU A 58 -3.73 8.03 4.98
C LEU A 58 -4.22 6.60 5.25
N GLU A 59 -5.53 6.38 5.34
CA GLU A 59 -6.12 5.05 5.51
C GLU A 59 -5.69 4.07 4.41
N TRP A 60 -5.62 4.53 3.16
CA TRP A 60 -5.09 3.72 2.07
C TRP A 60 -3.63 3.35 2.30
N ALA A 61 -2.76 4.32 2.61
CA ALA A 61 -1.35 4.07 2.86
C ALA A 61 -1.15 3.05 4.00
N ARG A 62 -1.93 3.16 5.07
CA ARG A 62 -1.90 2.22 6.21
C ARG A 62 -2.30 0.81 5.80
N PHE A 63 -3.42 0.70 5.09
CA PHE A 63 -3.88 -0.58 4.56
C PHE A 63 -2.83 -1.19 3.63
N ARG A 64 -2.29 -0.39 2.70
CA ARG A 64 -1.27 -0.79 1.73
C ARG A 64 0.00 -1.28 2.43
N ALA A 65 0.44 -0.61 3.49
CA ALA A 65 1.58 -1.02 4.31
C ALA A 65 1.33 -2.33 5.06
N LYS A 66 0.13 -2.52 5.62
CA LYS A 66 -0.22 -3.78 6.31
C LYS A 66 -0.24 -4.97 5.33
N MET A 67 -0.68 -4.74 4.10
CA MET A 67 -0.81 -5.79 3.10
C MET A 67 0.48 -6.05 2.30
N SER A 68 1.44 -5.11 2.29
CA SER A 68 2.66 -5.23 1.47
C SER A 68 3.51 -6.44 1.83
N SER A 69 3.61 -6.77 3.11
CA SER A 69 4.36 -7.93 3.61
C SER A 69 3.76 -9.27 3.18
N LYS A 70 2.48 -9.30 2.85
CA LYS A 70 1.75 -10.46 2.33
C LYS A 70 1.83 -10.56 0.81
N SER A 71 2.36 -9.54 0.14
CA SER A 71 2.40 -9.52 -1.31
C SER A 71 3.55 -10.36 -1.83
N SER A 72 3.25 -11.20 -2.81
CA SER A 72 4.23 -12.00 -3.54
C SER A 72 5.05 -11.17 -4.54
N ALA A 73 4.50 -10.03 -4.97
CA ALA A 73 5.15 -9.07 -5.84
C ALA A 73 5.55 -7.81 -5.08
N GLN A 74 6.82 -7.41 -5.19
CA GLN A 74 7.31 -6.12 -4.70
C GLN A 74 8.16 -5.48 -5.80
N LEU A 75 7.49 -4.92 -6.81
CA LEU A 75 8.13 -4.45 -8.04
C LEU A 75 8.54 -2.97 -7.90
N PRO A 76 9.82 -2.62 -8.02
CA PRO A 76 10.25 -1.23 -8.03
C PRO A 76 9.57 -0.43 -9.16
N CYS A 77 8.98 0.72 -8.82
CA CYS A 77 8.33 1.62 -9.76
C CYS A 77 8.68 3.08 -9.40
N ASN A 78 9.89 3.48 -9.77
CA ASN A 78 10.49 4.78 -9.42
C ASN A 78 10.56 4.97 -7.89
N LEU A 79 9.81 5.93 -7.33
CA LEU A 79 9.75 6.19 -5.89
C LEU A 79 8.86 5.19 -5.14
N ASP A 80 8.04 4.43 -5.86
CA ASP A 80 7.07 3.52 -5.29
C ASP A 80 7.46 2.04 -5.51
N THR A 81 6.76 1.15 -4.83
CA THR A 81 6.81 -0.31 -5.02
C THR A 81 5.42 -0.79 -5.36
N CYS A 82 5.21 -1.39 -6.53
CA CYS A 82 3.91 -1.94 -6.89
C CYS A 82 3.78 -3.37 -6.38
N TYR A 83 2.63 -3.67 -5.78
CA TYR A 83 2.30 -4.97 -5.19
C TYR A 83 1.37 -5.80 -6.10
N ASP A 84 0.92 -6.97 -5.63
CA ASP A 84 0.08 -7.89 -6.43
C ASP A 84 -1.16 -7.23 -7.02
N TRP A 85 -1.74 -6.25 -6.32
CA TRP A 85 -2.94 -5.50 -6.72
C TRP A 85 -2.66 -4.28 -7.61
N GLU A 86 -1.40 -4.01 -7.96
CA GLU A 86 -0.96 -2.86 -8.75
C GLU A 86 -0.15 -3.28 -9.97
N THR A 87 -0.04 -2.39 -10.95
CA THR A 87 0.93 -2.48 -12.05
C THR A 87 1.72 -1.19 -12.17
N CYS A 88 3.00 -1.28 -12.54
CA CYS A 88 3.82 -0.10 -12.80
C CYS A 88 3.51 0.43 -14.20
N SER A 89 2.93 1.64 -14.29
CA SER A 89 2.57 2.26 -15.56
C SER A 89 3.81 2.74 -16.35
N ALA A 90 3.60 3.09 -17.61
CA ALA A 90 4.63 3.76 -18.43
C ALA A 90 5.13 5.08 -17.81
N SER A 91 4.25 5.80 -17.09
CA SER A 91 4.58 7.02 -16.35
C SER A 91 5.23 6.76 -14.98
N LYS A 92 5.66 5.51 -14.71
CA LYS A 92 6.34 5.10 -13.49
C LYS A 92 5.54 5.38 -12.22
N LYS A 93 4.24 5.11 -12.27
CA LYS A 93 3.35 5.16 -11.11
C LYS A 93 2.64 3.82 -10.94
N CYS A 94 2.41 3.41 -9.69
CA CYS A 94 1.58 2.24 -9.43
C CYS A 94 0.12 2.57 -9.73
N GLN A 95 -0.51 1.74 -10.56
CA GLN A 95 -1.92 1.82 -10.92
C GLN A 95 -2.65 0.58 -10.42
N CYS A 96 -3.81 0.79 -9.80
CA CYS A 96 -4.66 -0.30 -9.32
C CYS A 96 -5.10 -1.20 -10.48
N LYS A 97 -4.98 -2.51 -10.30
CA LYS A 97 -5.62 -3.50 -11.19
C LYS A 97 -7.12 -3.53 -10.93
N ALA A 98 -7.91 -3.97 -11.90
CA ALA A 98 -9.28 -4.37 -11.60
C ALA A 98 -9.27 -5.71 -10.83
N ALA A 99 -10.14 -5.87 -9.83
CA ALA A 99 -10.21 -7.09 -9.02
C ALA A 99 -10.48 -8.37 -9.85
N ARG A 100 -11.04 -8.24 -11.06
CA ARG A 100 -11.25 -9.34 -12.03
C ARG A 100 -9.97 -9.83 -12.71
N GLU A 101 -8.91 -9.02 -12.70
CA GLU A 101 -7.58 -9.36 -13.23
C GLU A 101 -6.75 -10.13 -12.20
N CYS A 102 -7.20 -10.17 -10.94
CA CYS A 102 -6.55 -10.93 -9.88
C CYS A 102 -6.91 -12.42 -9.96
N PRO A 103 -5.98 -13.31 -9.54
CA PRO A 103 -6.28 -14.71 -9.34
C PRO A 103 -7.46 -14.91 -8.38
N ARG A 104 -8.26 -15.96 -8.62
CA ARG A 104 -9.41 -16.31 -7.77
C ARG A 104 -9.01 -17.05 -6.49
N THR A 105 -7.83 -17.65 -6.47
CA THR A 105 -7.25 -18.38 -5.34
C THR A 105 -5.83 -17.90 -5.10
N GLY A 106 -5.35 -18.01 -3.86
CA GLY A 106 -4.02 -17.57 -3.46
C GLY A 106 -3.71 -17.97 -2.04
N GLU A 107 -2.46 -17.73 -1.61
CA GLU A 107 -1.98 -18.04 -0.25
C GLU A 107 -2.72 -17.25 0.82
N HIS A 108 -2.95 -15.95 0.57
CA HIS A 108 -3.66 -15.07 1.48
C HIS A 108 -5.06 -14.78 0.96
N MET A 109 -6.06 -15.31 1.68
CA MET A 109 -7.49 -15.13 1.43
C MET A 109 -8.11 -14.26 2.52
N PHE A 110 -9.22 -13.61 2.21
CA PHE A 110 -9.98 -12.75 3.11
C PHE A 110 -11.47 -12.96 2.88
N CYS A 111 -12.23 -13.10 3.98
CA CYS A 111 -13.66 -13.04 3.91
C CYS A 111 -14.10 -11.59 3.98
N VAL A 112 -14.71 -11.10 2.91
CA VAL A 112 -15.13 -9.71 2.80
C VAL A 112 -16.64 -9.59 2.64
N LYS A 113 -17.20 -8.57 3.28
CA LYS A 113 -18.57 -8.13 3.10
C LYS A 113 -18.58 -6.96 2.12
N LEU A 114 -19.12 -7.21 0.92
CA LEU A 114 -19.25 -6.22 -0.14
C LEU A 114 -20.55 -5.40 0.02
N THR A 115 -21.63 -6.06 0.45
CA THR A 115 -22.91 -5.43 0.80
C THR A 115 -23.54 -6.16 1.98
N ALA A 116 -24.66 -5.65 2.50
CA ALA A 116 -25.39 -6.29 3.60
C ALA A 116 -25.77 -7.76 3.33
N GLN A 117 -25.97 -8.13 2.06
CA GLN A 117 -26.42 -9.45 1.63
C GLN A 117 -25.33 -10.25 0.91
N MET A 118 -24.12 -9.67 0.75
CA MET A 118 -23.10 -10.23 -0.13
C MET A 118 -21.75 -10.31 0.58
N THR A 119 -21.41 -11.53 0.95
CA THR A 119 -20.13 -11.91 1.55
C THR A 119 -19.39 -12.85 0.60
N ARG A 120 -18.08 -12.65 0.40
CA ARG A 120 -17.26 -13.46 -0.51
C ARG A 120 -15.83 -13.64 0.01
N SER A 121 -15.25 -14.80 -0.25
CA SER A 121 -13.81 -15.00 -0.16
C SER A 121 -13.12 -14.28 -1.33
N LEU A 122 -12.12 -13.46 -1.04
CA LEU A 122 -11.27 -12.79 -2.03
C LEU A 122 -9.80 -13.01 -1.70
N THR A 123 -8.97 -13.11 -2.74
CA THR A 123 -7.50 -13.11 -2.59
C THR A 123 -7.00 -11.76 -2.11
N LEU A 124 -5.78 -11.71 -1.58
CA LEU A 124 -5.07 -10.46 -1.27
C LEU A 124 -5.11 -9.47 -2.44
N CYS A 125 -4.79 -9.94 -3.65
CA CYS A 125 -4.83 -9.13 -4.86
C CYS A 125 -6.21 -8.49 -5.05
N SER A 126 -7.29 -9.28 -5.04
CA SER A 126 -8.64 -8.75 -5.24
C SER A 126 -9.07 -7.78 -4.14
N THR A 127 -8.83 -8.14 -2.88
CA THR A 127 -9.20 -7.31 -1.72
C THR A 127 -8.48 -5.96 -1.73
N ALA A 128 -7.17 -5.97 -1.97
CA ALA A 128 -6.39 -4.75 -2.03
C ALA A 128 -6.66 -3.93 -3.31
N ALA A 129 -6.97 -4.58 -4.44
CA ALA A 129 -7.40 -3.90 -5.65
C ALA A 129 -8.71 -3.12 -5.46
N LEU A 130 -9.69 -3.69 -4.74
CA LEU A 130 -10.92 -2.98 -4.36
C LEU A 130 -10.62 -1.76 -3.49
N LYS A 131 -9.75 -1.90 -2.48
CA LYS A 131 -9.39 -0.77 -1.61
C LYS A 131 -8.62 0.31 -2.36
N CYS A 132 -7.74 -0.08 -3.29
CA CYS A 132 -6.93 0.82 -4.11
C CYS A 132 -7.79 1.80 -4.93
N ILE A 133 -8.92 1.33 -5.46
CA ILE A 133 -9.89 2.19 -6.18
C ILE A 133 -10.95 2.84 -5.27
N ASN A 134 -10.74 2.79 -3.94
CA ASN A 134 -11.64 3.31 -2.92
C ASN A 134 -13.07 2.70 -2.96
N GLN A 135 -13.20 1.43 -3.38
CA GLN A 135 -14.46 0.71 -3.30
C GLN A 135 -14.77 0.39 -1.81
N PRO A 136 -15.99 0.66 -1.32
CA PRO A 136 -16.37 0.30 0.04
C PRO A 136 -16.55 -1.21 0.20
N PHE A 137 -15.95 -1.76 1.25
CA PHE A 137 -16.16 -3.13 1.74
C PHE A 137 -15.64 -3.23 3.18
N GLU A 138 -15.98 -4.32 3.84
CA GLU A 138 -15.49 -4.65 5.18
C GLU A 138 -14.78 -6.01 5.13
N ILE A 139 -13.59 -6.11 5.73
CA ILE A 139 -12.94 -7.41 5.96
C ILE A 139 -13.51 -7.97 7.25
N LEU A 140 -14.21 -9.10 7.19
CA LEU A 140 -14.77 -9.77 8.36
C LEU A 140 -13.68 -10.54 9.11
N HIS A 141 -12.86 -11.31 8.38
CA HIS A 141 -11.71 -12.03 8.91
C HIS A 141 -10.76 -12.46 7.78
N GLU A 142 -9.55 -12.89 8.16
CA GLU A 142 -8.62 -13.56 7.24
C GLU A 142 -9.05 -15.01 7.01
N GLY A 143 -8.74 -15.55 5.83
CA GLY A 143 -9.20 -16.87 5.38
C GLY A 143 -10.49 -16.83 4.56
N ASP A 144 -10.99 -18.01 4.20
CA ASP A 144 -12.23 -18.15 3.42
C ASP A 144 -13.49 -17.98 4.28
N CYS A 145 -14.58 -17.47 3.70
CA CYS A 145 -15.83 -17.25 4.44
C CYS A 145 -16.47 -18.53 4.99
N SER A 146 -16.16 -19.70 4.43
CA SER A 146 -16.60 -21.00 4.94
C SER A 146 -15.82 -21.47 6.16
N ALA A 147 -14.65 -20.90 6.44
CA ALA A 147 -13.81 -21.28 7.58
C ALA A 147 -14.20 -20.58 8.90
N GLY A 148 -15.15 -19.64 8.85
CA GLY A 148 -15.66 -18.89 10.00
C GLY A 148 -17.12 -19.17 10.34
N SER A 149 -17.67 -20.32 9.93
CA SER A 149 -19.03 -20.79 10.25
C SER A 149 -19.04 -21.76 11.42
#